data_AF-A0A6M0HTH8-F1
#
_entry.id   AF-A0A6M0HTH8-F1
#
_cell.length_a   1.000
_cell.length_b   1.000
_cell.length_c   1.000
_cell.angle_alpha   90.00
_cell.angle_beta   90.00
_cell.angle_gamma   90.00
#
_symmetry.space_group_name_H-M   'P 1'
#
loop_
_entity.id
_entity.type
_entity.pdbx_description
1 polymer ?
#
loop_
_entity_poly.entity_id
_entity_poly.type
_entity_poly.pdbx_seq_one_letter_code
_entity_poly.pdbx_strand_id
1 'polypeptide(L)'
;MRALILATALLGAGPCLAGSIPTDRLWAVAVHDDVDGRLFVDGTLYVRRVGDGHRFRLECKISGPAAGTDSRTSVWGSATVAGDVVIGRVEGGEDKLQLPGRVFTLRLRDDGGTWASNIPGCPQQVAISP
;
A
#
# COMPACT_ATOMS: atom_id res chain seq x y z
N MET A 1 -3.13 -51.58 -2.08
CA MET A 1 -3.76 -50.40 -1.47
C MET A 1 -2.88 -49.20 -1.79
N ARG A 2 -3.38 -48.26 -2.60
CA ARG A 2 -2.61 -47.09 -3.07
C ARG A 2 -2.70 -45.99 -2.01
N ALA A 3 -1.58 -45.62 -1.40
CA ALA A 3 -1.50 -44.46 -0.52
C ALA A 3 -1.52 -43.19 -1.37
N LEU A 4 -2.61 -42.42 -1.26
CA LEU A 4 -2.71 -41.05 -1.78
C LEU A 4 -1.86 -40.16 -0.87
N ILE A 5 -0.72 -39.68 -1.36
CA ILE A 5 0.00 -38.59 -0.71
C ILE A 5 -0.67 -37.29 -1.16
N LEU A 6 -1.58 -36.77 -0.34
CA LEU A 6 -2.06 -35.40 -0.47
C LEU A 6 -0.92 -34.46 -0.07
N ALA A 7 -0.24 -33.90 -1.06
CA ALA A 7 0.61 -32.75 -0.88
C ALA A 7 -0.30 -31.53 -0.66
N THR A 8 -0.55 -31.21 0.60
CA THR A 8 -1.19 -29.96 1.00
C THR A 8 -0.22 -28.83 0.63
N ALA A 9 -0.55 -28.08 -0.42
CA ALA A 9 0.14 -26.86 -0.75
C ALA A 9 -0.08 -25.86 0.40
N LEU A 10 0.91 -25.77 1.29
CA LEU A 10 1.05 -24.66 2.23
C LEU A 10 1.32 -23.40 1.39
N LEU A 11 0.26 -22.76 0.91
CA LEU A 11 0.27 -21.35 0.61
C LEU A 11 0.51 -20.64 1.94
N GLY A 12 1.78 -20.43 2.25
CA GLY A 12 2.22 -19.65 3.39
C GLY A 12 1.74 -18.22 3.24
N ALA A 13 0.51 -17.95 3.68
CA ALA A 13 0.20 -16.70 4.34
C ALA A 13 1.03 -16.70 5.63
N GLY A 14 2.31 -16.35 5.49
CA GLY A 14 3.16 -16.11 6.64
C GLY A 14 2.46 -15.02 7.46
N PRO A 15 2.31 -15.20 8.79
CA PRO A 15 1.80 -14.13 9.62
C PRO A 15 2.67 -12.91 9.33
N CYS A 16 2.03 -11.79 8.95
CA CYS A 16 2.68 -10.50 9.00
C CYS A 16 3.05 -10.29 10.46
N LEU A 17 4.26 -10.67 10.85
CA LEU A 17 4.82 -10.37 12.14
C LEU A 17 4.93 -8.84 12.18
N ALA A 18 3.96 -8.24 12.87
CA ALA A 18 4.04 -6.86 13.29
C ALA A 18 5.37 -6.68 14.04
N GLY A 19 6.19 -5.73 13.59
CA GLY A 19 7.45 -5.39 14.27
C GLY A 19 8.55 -4.83 13.38
N SER A 20 8.57 -5.13 12.08
CA SER A 20 9.47 -4.46 11.15
C SER A 20 8.99 -4.63 9.73
N ILE A 21 8.83 -3.51 9.02
CA ILE A 21 8.61 -3.54 7.58
C ILE A 21 9.76 -4.29 6.91
N PRO A 22 9.52 -5.41 6.19
CA PRO A 22 10.60 -6.18 5.58
C PRO A 22 11.21 -5.39 4.42
N THR A 23 12.34 -4.75 4.68
CA THR A 23 13.02 -3.88 3.71
C THR A 23 13.83 -4.64 2.66
N ASP A 24 14.20 -5.89 2.92
CA ASP A 24 15.07 -6.70 2.05
C ASP A 24 14.36 -7.27 0.81
N ARG A 25 13.03 -7.17 0.76
CA ARG A 25 12.18 -7.71 -0.32
C ARG A 25 11.14 -6.68 -0.75
N LEU A 26 10.44 -6.96 -1.85
CA LEU A 26 9.23 -6.22 -2.19
C LEU A 26 8.17 -6.56 -1.14
N TRP A 27 7.64 -5.54 -0.48
CA TRP A 27 6.49 -5.68 0.40
C TRP A 27 5.40 -4.71 -0.02
N ALA A 28 4.16 -5.05 0.33
CA ALA A 28 3.02 -4.20 0.04
C ALA A 28 2.01 -4.14 1.19
N VAL A 29 1.33 -3.01 1.32
CA VAL A 29 0.14 -2.86 2.16
C VAL A 29 -1.01 -2.35 1.31
N ALA A 30 -2.17 -2.99 1.44
CA ALA A 30 -3.42 -2.52 0.87
C ALA A 30 -4.24 -1.83 1.97
N VAL A 31 -4.89 -0.75 1.58
CA VAL A 31 -5.72 0.11 2.40
C VAL A 31 -7.04 0.25 1.70
N HIS A 32 -8.13 0.19 2.48
CA HIS A 32 -9.47 0.49 2.01
C HIS A 32 -10.06 1.61 2.86
N ASP A 33 -10.63 2.63 2.21
CA ASP A 33 -11.31 3.75 2.86
C ASP A 33 -12.71 3.90 2.23
N ASP A 34 -13.73 4.04 3.07
CA ASP A 34 -15.12 4.25 2.65
C ASP A 34 -15.46 5.72 2.86
N VAL A 35 -15.61 6.43 1.74
CA VAL A 35 -15.98 7.84 1.71
C VAL A 35 -17.50 7.93 1.52
N ASP A 36 -18.16 8.38 2.59
CA ASP A 36 -19.60 8.66 2.66
C ASP A 36 -20.52 7.47 2.30
N GLY A 37 -20.07 6.22 2.45
CA GLY A 37 -20.85 5.00 2.18
C GLY A 37 -21.12 4.74 0.70
N ARG A 38 -20.40 5.44 -0.18
CA ARG A 38 -20.68 5.46 -1.63
C ARG A 38 -19.43 5.38 -2.48
N LEU A 39 -18.31 5.91 -2.01
CA LEU A 39 -17.06 5.86 -2.74
C LEU A 39 -16.08 5.01 -1.97
N PHE A 40 -15.46 4.07 -2.66
CA PHE A 40 -14.44 3.20 -2.10
C PHE A 40 -13.09 3.66 -2.63
N VAL A 41 -12.14 3.90 -1.73
CA VAL A 41 -10.77 4.26 -2.06
C VAL A 41 -9.85 3.12 -1.65
N ASP A 42 -9.29 2.44 -2.64
CA ASP A 42 -8.27 1.41 -2.44
C ASP A 42 -6.88 2.00 -2.67
N GLY A 43 -5.97 1.84 -1.73
CA GLY A 43 -4.57 2.25 -1.85
C GLY A 43 -3.64 1.06 -1.64
N THR A 44 -2.77 0.74 -2.61
CA THR A 44 -1.69 -0.24 -2.42
C THR A 44 -0.33 0.44 -2.48
N LEU A 45 0.40 0.37 -1.36
CA LEU A 45 1.79 0.80 -1.29
C LEU A 45 2.71 -0.38 -1.55
N TYR A 46 3.63 -0.23 -2.47
CA TYR A 46 4.74 -1.14 -2.72
C TYR A 46 6.04 -0.45 -2.32
N VAL A 47 6.89 -1.13 -1.55
CA VAL A 47 8.21 -0.61 -1.19
C VAL A 47 9.26 -1.69 -1.39
N ARG A 48 10.42 -1.28 -1.89
CA ARG A 48 11.54 -2.16 -2.21
C ARG A 48 12.86 -1.46 -1.88
N ARG A 49 13.82 -2.18 -1.31
CA ARG A 49 15.21 -1.68 -1.17
C ARG A 49 15.95 -1.68 -2.51
N VAL A 50 16.65 -0.60 -2.78
CA VAL A 50 17.51 -0.39 -3.97
C VAL A 50 18.82 0.23 -3.49
N GLY A 51 19.91 -0.55 -3.54
CA GLY A 51 21.17 -0.16 -2.90
C GLY A 51 21.01 0.07 -1.40
N ASP A 52 21.43 1.24 -0.93
CA ASP A 52 21.32 1.65 0.47
C ASP A 52 20.01 2.39 0.80
N GLY A 53 19.15 2.62 -0.20
CA GLY A 53 17.88 3.33 -0.05
C GLY A 53 16.65 2.47 -0.31
N HIS A 54 15.47 3.09 -0.22
CA HIS A 54 14.20 2.47 -0.60
C HIS A 54 13.53 3.26 -1.71
N ARG A 55 12.84 2.52 -2.58
CA ARG A 55 11.94 3.04 -3.60
C ARG A 55 10.53 2.60 -3.26
N PHE A 56 9.56 3.43 -3.61
CA PHE A 56 8.16 3.05 -3.52
C PHE A 56 7.42 3.25 -4.84
N ARG A 57 6.32 2.54 -4.96
CA ARG A 57 5.23 2.80 -5.90
C ARG A 57 3.94 2.75 -5.11
N LEU A 58 3.08 3.74 -5.29
CA LEU A 58 1.79 3.84 -4.64
C LEU A 58 0.72 3.88 -5.72
N GLU A 59 -0.23 2.96 -5.63
CA GLU A 59 -1.35 2.86 -6.54
C GLU A 59 -2.64 3.09 -5.78
N CYS A 60 -3.46 4.02 -6.25
CA CYS A 60 -4.72 4.38 -5.63
C CYS A 60 -5.84 4.29 -6.66
N LYS A 61 -6.97 3.72 -6.25
CA LYS A 61 -8.18 3.56 -7.05
C LYS A 61 -9.35 4.12 -6.26
N ILE A 62 -10.06 5.07 -6.84
CA ILE A 62 -11.40 5.44 -6.38
C ILE A 62 -12.40 4.67 -7.22
N SER A 63 -13.40 4.06 -6.59
CA SER A 63 -14.53 3.43 -7.26
C SER A 63 -15.84 3.86 -6.61
N GLY A 64 -16.92 3.80 -7.38
CA GLY A 64 -18.25 4.20 -6.96
C GLY A 64 -19.33 3.35 -7.62
N PRO A 65 -20.60 3.48 -7.21
CA PRO A 65 -21.69 2.63 -7.67
C PRO A 65 -22.10 2.87 -9.13
N ALA A 66 -21.68 3.99 -9.73
CA ALA A 66 -22.02 4.34 -11.09
C ALA A 66 -20.91 3.91 -12.07
N ALA A 67 -21.30 3.41 -13.24
CA ALA A 67 -20.35 3.06 -14.29
C ALA A 67 -19.53 4.30 -14.71
N GLY A 68 -18.20 4.15 -14.77
CA GLY A 68 -17.29 5.22 -15.19
C GLY A 68 -16.85 6.19 -14.08
N THR A 69 -17.22 5.97 -12.81
CA THR A 69 -16.68 6.76 -11.68
C THR A 69 -15.29 6.33 -11.23
N ASP A 70 -14.73 5.30 -11.87
CA ASP A 70 -13.41 4.78 -11.52
C ASP A 70 -12.32 5.81 -11.88
N SER A 71 -11.55 6.20 -10.87
CA SER A 71 -10.36 7.03 -11.03
C SER A 71 -9.14 6.29 -10.51
N ARG A 72 -8.00 6.48 -11.16
CA ARG A 72 -6.73 5.86 -10.77
C ARG A 72 -5.66 6.92 -10.63
N THR A 73 -4.81 6.74 -9.63
CA THR A 73 -3.62 7.56 -9.42
C THR A 73 -2.46 6.63 -9.08
N SER A 74 -1.36 6.77 -9.80
CA SER A 74 -0.12 6.04 -9.52
C SER A 74 1.03 7.02 -9.39
N VAL A 75 1.78 6.90 -8.29
CA VAL A 75 2.96 7.73 -8.02
C VAL A 75 4.13 6.89 -7.52
N TRP A 76 5.35 7.37 -7.73
CA TRP A 76 6.57 6.68 -7.32
C TRP A 76 7.61 7.67 -6.81
N GLY A 77 8.59 7.14 -6.10
CA GLY A 77 9.72 7.93 -5.63
C GLY A 77 10.59 7.21 -4.61
N SER A 78 11.25 8.00 -3.77
CA SER A 78 12.10 7.52 -2.68
C SER A 78 11.30 7.33 -1.40
N ALA A 79 11.71 6.35 -0.60
CA ALA A 79 11.13 6.10 0.71
C ALA A 79 12.21 5.99 1.79
N THR A 80 11.84 6.37 3.00
CA THR A 80 12.56 6.07 4.22
C THR A 80 11.71 5.13 5.06
N VAL A 81 12.31 4.05 5.53
CA VAL A 81 11.67 3.07 6.40
C VAL A 81 12.37 3.11 7.75
N ALA A 82 11.61 3.35 8.81
CA ALA A 82 12.10 3.42 10.18
C ALA A 82 11.15 2.67 11.11
N GLY A 83 11.51 1.43 11.47
CA GLY A 83 10.67 0.56 12.30
C GLY A 83 9.33 0.24 11.63
N ASP A 84 8.25 0.78 12.19
CA ASP A 84 6.87 0.66 11.75
C ASP A 84 6.41 1.80 10.81
N VAL A 85 7.28 2.77 10.52
CA VAL A 85 6.95 3.97 9.73
C VAL A 85 7.61 3.93 8.34
N VAL A 86 6.82 4.26 7.32
CA VAL A 86 7.27 4.58 5.96
C VAL A 86 6.97 6.04 5.68
N ILE A 87 7.97 6.77 5.21
CA ILE A 87 7.79 8.12 4.67
C ILE A 87 8.22 8.07 3.21
N GLY A 88 7.31 8.36 2.28
CA GLY A 88 7.63 8.42 0.86
C GLY A 88 7.57 9.84 0.32
N ARG A 89 8.55 10.19 -0.53
CA ARG A 89 8.61 11.45 -1.26
C ARG A 89 8.38 11.19 -2.74
N VAL A 90 7.30 11.76 -3.27
CA VAL A 90 6.93 11.60 -4.68
C VAL A 90 7.92 12.31 -5.58
N GLU A 91 8.42 11.56 -6.56
CA GLU A 91 9.34 12.02 -7.61
C GLU A 91 8.69 11.99 -8.99
N GLY A 92 7.67 11.15 -9.19
CA GLY A 92 6.90 11.08 -10.43
C GLY A 92 5.56 10.38 -10.23
N GLY A 93 4.75 10.40 -11.28
CA GLY A 93 3.43 9.78 -11.32
C GLY A 93 2.92 9.62 -12.75
N GLU A 94 1.79 8.93 -12.90
CA GLU A 94 1.14 8.73 -14.20
C GLU A 94 0.85 10.06 -14.92
N ASP A 95 0.83 10.00 -16.27
CA ASP A 95 1.06 11.05 -17.28
C ASP A 95 0.34 12.41 -17.15
N LYS A 96 -0.57 12.59 -16.19
CA LYS A 96 -1.29 13.86 -15.94
C LYS A 96 -1.15 14.39 -14.51
N LEU A 97 -0.54 13.64 -13.60
CA LEU A 97 -0.42 14.00 -12.18
C LEU A 97 1.06 14.12 -11.79
N GLN A 98 1.72 15.16 -12.30
CA GLN A 98 3.05 15.53 -11.81
C GLN A 98 2.87 16.16 -10.42
N LEU A 99 3.19 15.38 -9.39
CA LEU A 99 3.07 15.77 -7.99
C LEU A 99 4.44 15.77 -7.26
N PRO A 100 5.50 16.36 -7.85
CA PRO A 100 6.82 16.33 -7.24
C PRO A 100 6.78 17.02 -5.86
N GLY A 101 7.41 16.39 -4.87
CA GLY A 101 7.48 16.92 -3.51
C GLY A 101 6.27 16.64 -2.62
N ARG A 102 5.23 15.96 -3.14
CA ARG A 102 4.21 15.37 -2.27
C ARG A 102 4.81 14.28 -1.39
N VAL A 103 4.17 14.07 -0.25
CA VAL A 103 4.65 13.14 0.77
C VAL A 103 3.47 12.34 1.32
N PHE A 104 3.73 11.08 1.62
CA PHE A 104 2.84 10.28 2.43
C PHE A 104 3.61 9.73 3.63
N THR A 105 2.88 9.45 4.70
CA THR A 105 3.36 8.72 5.87
C THR A 105 2.42 7.56 6.13
N LEU A 106 2.97 6.36 6.19
CA LEU A 106 2.28 5.18 6.68
C LEU A 106 2.93 4.79 7.99
N ARG A 107 2.12 4.53 9.02
CA ARG A 107 2.56 3.90 10.25
C ARG A 107 1.76 2.64 10.48
N LEU A 108 2.44 1.50 10.56
CA LEU A 108 1.83 0.22 10.92
C LEU A 108 1.79 0.05 12.44
N ARG A 109 0.82 -0.69 12.95
CA ARG A 109 0.60 -1.05 14.35
C ARG A 109 -0.01 -2.46 14.39
N ASP A 110 -0.01 -3.07 15.56
CA ASP A 110 -0.52 -4.44 15.74
C ASP A 110 -2.04 -4.55 15.46
N ASP A 111 -2.78 -3.45 15.62
CA ASP A 111 -4.22 -3.32 15.37
C ASP A 111 -4.54 -2.66 14.03
N GLY A 112 -3.52 -2.35 13.23
CA GLY A 112 -3.69 -1.75 11.92
C GLY A 112 -2.63 -0.73 11.56
N GLY A 113 -3.04 0.47 11.15
CA GLY A 113 -2.08 1.48 10.71
C GLY A 113 -2.72 2.76 10.23
N THR A 114 -2.00 3.86 10.39
CA THR A 114 -2.46 5.19 9.99
C THR A 114 -1.74 5.60 8.71
N TRP A 115 -2.51 5.96 7.69
CA TRP A 115 -2.00 6.55 6.46
C TRP A 115 -2.36 8.02 6.44
N ALA A 116 -1.38 8.87 6.20
CA ALA A 116 -1.57 10.29 5.96
C ALA A 116 -0.96 10.63 4.61
N SER A 117 -1.77 11.14 3.68
CA SER A 117 -1.32 11.45 2.32
C SER A 117 -1.95 12.75 1.81
N ASN A 118 -1.13 13.55 1.13
CA ASN A 118 -1.56 14.70 0.36
C ASN A 118 -1.57 14.42 -1.16
N ILE A 119 -1.59 13.14 -1.54
CA ILE A 119 -1.68 12.67 -2.92
C ILE A 119 -3.17 12.52 -3.26
N PRO A 120 -3.68 13.25 -4.27
CA PRO A 120 -5.08 13.16 -4.70
C PRO A 120 -5.49 11.73 -5.03
N GLY A 121 -6.71 11.36 -4.64
CA GLY A 121 -7.27 10.04 -4.94
C GLY A 121 -6.68 8.87 -4.16
N CYS A 122 -5.77 9.15 -3.22
CA CYS A 122 -5.29 8.17 -2.24
C CYS A 122 -6.01 8.33 -0.89
N PRO A 123 -6.09 7.26 -0.08
CA PRO A 123 -6.66 7.32 1.26
C PRO A 123 -6.04 8.46 2.09
N GLN A 124 -6.85 9.21 2.83
CA GLN A 124 -6.36 10.30 3.70
C GLN A 124 -6.23 9.88 5.16
N GLN A 125 -6.96 8.85 5.57
CA GLN A 125 -6.90 8.17 6.87
C GLN A 125 -7.15 6.68 6.65
N VAL A 126 -6.68 5.84 7.58
CA VAL A 126 -6.78 4.38 7.44
C VAL A 126 -7.18 3.75 8.74
N ALA A 127 -8.18 2.86 8.63
CA ALA A 127 -8.32 1.70 9.48
C ALA A 127 -7.87 0.50 8.65
N ILE A 128 -6.88 -0.25 9.10
CA ILE A 128 -6.57 -1.53 8.46
C ILE A 128 -7.68 -2.47 8.90
N SER A 129 -8.49 -2.95 7.95
CA SER A 129 -9.40 -4.04 8.24
C SER A 129 -8.57 -5.30 8.52
N PRO A 130 -8.80 -5.99 9.65
CA PRO A 130 -8.17 -7.28 9.94
C PRO A 130 -8.53 -8.34 8.88
#